data_AF-A0A3Q3FNP7-F1
#
_entry.id   AF-A0A3Q3FNP7-F1
#
_cell.length_a   1.000
_cell.length_b   1.000
_cell.length_c   1.000
_cell.angle_alpha   90.00
_cell.angle_beta   90.00
_cell.angle_gamma   90.00
#
_symmetry.space_group_name_H-M   'P 1'
#
loop_
_entity.id
_entity.type
_entity.pdbx_description
1 polymer ?
#
loop_
_entity_poly.entity_id
_entity_poly.type
_entity_poly.pdbx_seq_one_letter_code
_entity_poly.pdbx_strand_id
1 'polypeptide(L)'
;MCAVFGGIYCLRHSITCLLLDKDSNRCKAVIDSQGQRISCSHFVMEDGYVGADRKKLISRAVLITDSSVLLSDSDQQVTSVLTSVSMVTVPPIAAGCPAVRMVELCSSTMTCMPGTYLVHLTCQSVGSAYEDLSPVVTKMFRTAESPEQENCPSVLWCLYFNVTDGSGLEVEGYDLPSNVYVCSGPDAALGHDHAIKQAESIFQKILPDEDFCPPAPNPEDIIYDGDNPSSSTGRRRREQERRRREQGGG
;
A
#
# COMPACT_ATOMS: atom_id res chain seq x y z
N MET A 1 -2.41 -5.16 10.53
CA MET A 1 -3.31 -4.61 11.56
C MET A 1 -4.64 -5.36 11.60
N CYS A 2 -5.49 -5.31 10.57
CA CYS A 2 -6.84 -5.90 10.60
C CYS A 2 -6.90 -7.37 11.09
N ALA A 3 -6.02 -8.28 10.63
CA ALA A 3 -5.97 -9.67 11.14
C ALA A 3 -5.71 -9.77 12.66
N VAL A 4 -4.86 -8.91 13.21
CA VAL A 4 -4.51 -8.92 14.64
C VAL A 4 -5.72 -8.58 15.50
N PHE A 5 -6.63 -7.74 14.98
CA PHE A 5 -7.88 -7.36 15.63
C PHE A 5 -9.07 -8.23 15.19
N GLY A 6 -8.80 -9.45 14.69
CA GLY A 6 -9.83 -10.45 14.38
C GLY A 6 -10.36 -10.45 12.94
N GLY A 7 -9.75 -9.67 12.04
CA GLY A 7 -10.10 -9.69 10.62
C GLY A 7 -9.77 -11.02 9.94
N ILE A 8 -10.70 -11.52 9.12
CA ILE A 8 -10.56 -12.79 8.40
C ILE A 8 -10.19 -12.52 6.93
N TYR A 9 -9.20 -13.25 6.42
CA TYR A 9 -8.70 -13.11 5.06
C TYR A 9 -8.91 -14.39 4.26
N CYS A 10 -9.57 -14.28 3.12
CA CYS A 10 -9.85 -15.38 2.20
C CYS A 10 -9.30 -15.06 0.81
N LEU A 11 -8.16 -15.64 0.43
CA LEU A 11 -7.62 -15.54 -0.93
C LEU A 11 -8.22 -16.63 -1.83
N ARG A 12 -8.26 -16.37 -3.15
CA ARG A 12 -8.91 -17.25 -4.14
C ARG A 12 -10.38 -17.52 -3.81
N HIS A 13 -11.05 -16.50 -3.28
CA HIS A 13 -12.43 -16.56 -2.84
C HIS A 13 -13.15 -15.31 -3.35
N SER A 14 -13.92 -15.46 -4.42
CA SER A 14 -14.65 -14.35 -5.03
C SER A 14 -16.08 -14.26 -4.51
N ILE A 15 -16.64 -13.06 -4.64
CA ILE A 15 -18.06 -12.78 -4.41
C ILE A 15 -18.80 -12.77 -5.74
N THR A 16 -19.96 -13.41 -5.79
CA THR A 16 -20.77 -13.56 -7.00
C THR A 16 -21.80 -12.45 -7.13
N CYS A 17 -22.50 -12.11 -6.05
CA CYS A 17 -23.50 -11.05 -6.05
C CYS A 17 -23.80 -10.45 -4.66
N LEU A 18 -24.43 -9.27 -4.68
CA LEU A 18 -24.97 -8.59 -3.51
C LEU A 18 -26.45 -8.93 -3.32
N LEU A 19 -26.87 -9.16 -2.08
CA LEU A 19 -28.26 -9.33 -1.71
C LEU A 19 -28.81 -8.03 -1.13
N LEU A 20 -29.69 -7.38 -1.89
CA LEU A 20 -30.30 -6.12 -1.51
C LEU A 20 -31.67 -6.34 -0.86
N ASP A 21 -31.97 -5.53 0.14
CA ASP A 21 -33.28 -5.41 0.73
C ASP A 21 -34.20 -4.57 -0.16
N LYS A 22 -35.39 -5.08 -0.49
CA LYS A 22 -36.30 -4.41 -1.43
C LYS A 22 -36.87 -3.10 -0.90
N ASP A 23 -37.07 -3.00 0.41
CA ASP A 23 -37.73 -1.84 1.02
C ASP A 23 -36.73 -0.72 1.30
N SER A 24 -35.56 -1.06 1.86
CA SER A 24 -34.53 -0.08 2.23
C SER A 24 -33.48 0.19 1.16
N ASN A 25 -33.46 -0.58 0.07
CA ASN A 25 -32.42 -0.59 -0.95
C ASN A 25 -30.99 -0.70 -0.37
N ARG A 26 -30.84 -1.42 0.75
CA ARG A 26 -29.55 -1.65 1.42
C ARG A 26 -29.03 -3.06 1.16
N CYS A 27 -27.71 -3.19 1.04
CA CYS A 27 -27.06 -4.50 1.00
C CYS A 27 -27.15 -5.17 2.38
N LYS A 28 -27.65 -6.40 2.45
CA LYS A 28 -27.78 -7.18 3.70
C LYS A 28 -26.82 -8.37 3.77
N ALA A 29 -26.36 -8.84 2.62
CA ALA A 29 -25.50 -10.01 2.52
C ALA A 29 -24.83 -10.07 1.15
N VAL A 30 -23.85 -10.95 1.03
CA VAL A 30 -23.23 -11.35 -0.23
C VAL A 30 -23.36 -12.86 -0.43
N ILE A 31 -23.34 -13.30 -1.68
CA ILE A 31 -23.19 -14.72 -2.04
C ILE A 31 -21.78 -14.93 -2.58
N ASP A 32 -21.04 -15.85 -1.98
CA ASP A 32 -19.69 -16.17 -2.43
C ASP A 32 -19.67 -17.11 -3.66
N SER A 33 -18.45 -17.44 -4.11
CA SER A 33 -18.20 -18.40 -5.18
C SER A 33 -18.62 -19.85 -4.90
N GLN A 34 -18.89 -20.19 -3.63
CA GLN A 34 -19.36 -21.52 -3.18
C GLN A 34 -20.88 -21.55 -2.94
N GLY A 35 -21.57 -20.44 -3.19
CA GLY A 35 -23.00 -20.30 -2.91
C GLY A 35 -23.33 -20.06 -1.43
N GLN A 36 -22.33 -19.81 -0.57
CA GLN A 36 -22.55 -19.45 0.82
C GLN A 36 -23.05 -18.01 0.93
N ARG A 37 -24.10 -17.82 1.74
CA ARG A 37 -24.59 -16.50 2.12
C ARG A 37 -23.84 -15.97 3.33
N ILE A 38 -23.25 -14.79 3.19
CA ILE A 38 -22.52 -14.09 4.26
C ILE A 38 -23.23 -12.75 4.53
N SER A 39 -23.78 -12.58 5.73
CA SER A 39 -24.49 -11.36 6.11
C SER A 39 -23.52 -10.21 6.43
N CYS A 40 -23.85 -8.99 6.02
CA CYS A 40 -23.03 -7.80 6.24
C CYS A 40 -23.89 -6.53 6.38
N SER A 41 -23.44 -5.59 7.23
CA SER A 41 -24.09 -4.28 7.38
C SER A 41 -23.52 -3.22 6.43
N HIS A 42 -22.25 -3.38 6.04
CA HIS A 42 -21.51 -2.52 5.12
C HIS A 42 -20.71 -3.41 4.16
N PHE A 43 -20.58 -2.98 2.92
CA PHE A 43 -19.78 -3.68 1.92
C PHE A 43 -18.82 -2.70 1.26
N VAL A 44 -17.53 -3.03 1.27
CA VAL A 44 -16.48 -2.21 0.65
C VAL A 44 -15.82 -3.06 -0.43
N MET A 45 -15.70 -2.52 -1.64
CA MET A 45 -15.16 -3.21 -2.80
C MET A 45 -14.23 -2.29 -3.60
N GLU A 46 -13.33 -2.87 -4.36
CA GLU A 46 -12.52 -2.13 -5.33
C GLU A 46 -13.25 -2.01 -6.67
N ASP A 47 -12.96 -0.95 -7.42
CA ASP A 47 -13.66 -0.57 -8.64
C ASP A 47 -13.62 -1.61 -9.77
N GLY A 48 -12.66 -2.53 -9.76
CA GLY A 48 -12.51 -3.66 -10.69
C GLY A 48 -13.71 -4.59 -10.67
N TYR A 49 -14.45 -4.60 -9.56
CA TYR A 49 -15.61 -5.45 -9.36
C TYR A 49 -16.95 -4.81 -9.77
N VAL A 50 -16.99 -3.49 -10.08
CA VAL A 50 -18.22 -2.78 -10.49
C VAL A 50 -18.32 -2.61 -12.01
N GLY A 51 -17.29 -2.96 -12.77
CA GLY A 51 -17.29 -2.87 -14.24
C GLY A 51 -17.41 -1.43 -14.76
N ALA A 52 -16.51 -0.54 -14.32
CA ALA A 52 -16.53 0.87 -14.72
C ALA A 52 -16.04 1.08 -16.13
N ASP A 53 -16.71 1.98 -16.85
CA ASP A 53 -16.25 2.48 -18.14
C ASP A 53 -15.10 3.46 -17.90
N ARG A 54 -13.87 2.94 -17.91
CA ARG A 54 -12.67 3.66 -17.49
C ARG A 54 -12.07 4.39 -18.67
N LYS A 55 -11.98 5.72 -18.56
CA LYS A 55 -11.45 6.58 -19.63
C LYS A 55 -9.98 6.96 -19.45
N LYS A 56 -9.40 6.75 -18.25
CA LYS A 56 -8.02 7.16 -17.94
C LYS A 56 -7.15 5.94 -17.64
N LEU A 57 -5.97 5.94 -18.25
CA LEU A 57 -4.94 4.94 -18.08
C LEU A 57 -3.64 5.59 -17.61
N ILE A 58 -2.79 4.78 -16.99
CA ILE A 58 -1.44 5.09 -16.54
C ILE A 58 -0.50 4.21 -17.34
N SER A 59 0.47 4.80 -18.01
CA SER A 59 1.51 4.08 -18.74
C SER A 59 2.64 3.72 -17.76
N ARG A 60 2.99 2.44 -17.70
CA ARG A 60 4.04 1.90 -16.82
C ARG A 60 5.07 1.14 -17.64
N ALA A 61 6.33 1.30 -17.28
CA ALA A 61 7.41 0.41 -17.71
C ALA A 61 8.22 -0.08 -16.51
N VAL A 62 8.69 -1.32 -16.60
CA VAL A 62 9.59 -1.94 -15.63
C VAL A 62 10.80 -2.44 -16.39
N LEU A 63 11.99 -1.98 -16.00
CA LEU A 63 13.26 -2.36 -16.60
C LEU A 63 14.14 -3.03 -15.55
N ILE A 64 14.90 -4.04 -15.99
CA ILE A 64 16.06 -4.55 -15.26
C ILE A 64 17.30 -4.07 -16.01
N THR A 65 18.19 -3.35 -15.34
CA THR A 65 19.43 -2.81 -15.93
C THR A 65 20.67 -3.33 -15.22
N ASP A 66 21.81 -3.29 -15.91
CA ASP A 66 23.12 -3.75 -15.40
C ASP A 66 23.87 -2.70 -14.56
N SER A 67 23.42 -1.44 -14.59
CA SER A 67 24.07 -0.31 -13.94
C SER A 67 23.09 0.83 -13.69
N SER A 68 23.48 1.75 -12.81
CA SER A 68 22.70 2.96 -12.50
C SER A 68 22.83 3.99 -13.62
N VAL A 69 21.77 4.76 -13.84
CA VAL A 69 21.77 5.92 -14.74
C VAL A 69 22.70 7.03 -14.23
N LEU A 70 22.95 7.10 -12.92
CA LEU A 70 23.90 8.04 -12.33
C LEU A 70 25.30 7.41 -12.32
N LEU A 71 26.18 7.89 -13.20
CA LEU A 71 27.58 7.51 -13.20
C LEU A 71 28.27 8.07 -11.95
N SER A 72 29.03 7.23 -11.24
CA SER A 72 29.85 7.64 -10.11
C SER A 72 31.34 7.53 -10.44
N ASP A 73 32.04 8.66 -10.53
CA ASP A 73 33.47 8.74 -10.88
C ASP A 73 34.43 8.48 -9.69
N SER A 74 33.94 8.04 -8.53
CA SER A 74 34.81 7.82 -7.34
C SER A 74 34.37 6.66 -6.46
N ASP A 75 35.34 5.96 -5.86
CA ASP A 75 35.13 4.75 -5.04
C ASP A 75 34.18 4.96 -3.83
N GLN A 76 34.18 6.15 -3.23
CA GLN A 76 33.21 6.50 -2.18
C GLN A 76 31.78 6.66 -2.73
N GLN A 77 31.63 7.13 -3.96
CA GLN A 77 30.33 7.23 -4.63
C GLN A 77 29.83 5.86 -5.13
N VAL A 78 30.73 4.94 -5.52
CA VAL A 78 30.34 3.55 -5.88
C VAL A 78 29.64 2.87 -4.70
N THR A 79 30.13 3.04 -3.47
CA THR A 79 29.46 2.50 -2.27
C THR A 79 28.11 3.17 -2.01
N SER A 80 27.98 4.48 -2.26
CA SER A 80 26.70 5.22 -2.17
C SER A 80 25.68 4.73 -3.21
N VAL A 81 26.12 4.47 -4.45
CA VAL A 81 25.30 3.96 -5.56
C VAL A 81 24.79 2.53 -5.32
N LEU A 82 25.54 1.71 -4.58
CA LEU A 82 25.09 0.38 -4.15
C LEU A 82 23.94 0.45 -3.11
N THR A 83 23.70 1.62 -2.53
CA THR A 83 22.61 1.87 -1.56
C THR A 83 21.63 2.95 -2.00
N SER A 84 21.72 3.44 -3.24
CA SER A 84 20.92 4.58 -3.70
C SER A 84 19.53 4.16 -4.19
N VAL A 85 18.54 4.97 -3.83
CA VAL A 85 17.25 5.05 -4.52
C VAL A 85 17.24 6.41 -5.19
N SER A 86 17.06 6.44 -6.51
CA SER A 86 17.04 7.70 -7.26
C SER A 86 15.68 7.91 -7.90
N MET A 87 15.25 9.17 -7.96
CA MET A 87 14.02 9.58 -8.61
C MET A 87 14.33 10.71 -9.58
N VAL A 88 13.92 10.53 -10.83
CA VAL A 88 14.15 11.48 -11.93
C VAL A 88 12.81 11.83 -12.56
N THR A 89 12.59 13.12 -12.78
CA THR A 89 11.46 13.61 -13.58
C THR A 89 11.98 14.00 -14.95
N VAL A 90 11.53 13.29 -15.98
CA VAL A 90 11.85 13.58 -17.37
C VAL A 90 10.72 14.43 -17.94
N PRO A 91 10.98 15.69 -18.34
CA PRO A 91 9.96 16.53 -18.95
C PRO A 91 9.52 15.96 -20.31
N PRO A 92 8.34 16.36 -20.83
CA PRO A 92 7.88 15.96 -22.15
C PRO A 92 8.94 16.16 -23.23
N ILE A 93 9.25 15.10 -23.99
CA ILE A 93 10.27 15.15 -25.06
C ILE A 93 9.74 15.87 -26.31
N ALA A 94 8.42 15.85 -26.53
CA ALA A 94 7.74 16.56 -27.61
C ALA A 94 6.36 17.07 -27.15
N ALA A 95 5.77 17.98 -27.94
CA ALA A 95 4.42 18.47 -27.69
C ALA A 95 3.41 17.30 -27.71
N GLY A 96 2.56 17.23 -26.69
CA GLY A 96 1.58 16.14 -26.53
C GLY A 96 2.10 14.90 -25.80
N CYS A 97 3.40 14.78 -25.54
CA CYS A 97 3.94 13.72 -24.69
C CYS A 97 3.74 14.04 -23.20
N PRO A 98 3.52 13.03 -22.34
CA PRO A 98 3.42 13.25 -20.90
C PRO A 98 4.81 13.45 -20.27
N ALA A 99 4.85 14.10 -19.11
CA ALA A 99 6.04 14.08 -18.26
C ALA A 99 6.19 12.67 -17.66
N VAL A 100 7.40 12.13 -17.65
CA VAL A 100 7.68 10.77 -17.20
C VAL A 100 8.43 10.82 -15.88
N ARG A 101 7.92 10.08 -14.89
CA ARG A 101 8.62 9.83 -13.64
C ARG A 101 9.37 8.52 -13.72
N MET A 102 10.65 8.54 -13.38
CA MET A 102 11.51 7.37 -13.27
C MET A 102 11.95 7.19 -11.81
N VAL A 103 11.83 5.98 -11.29
CA VAL A 103 12.36 5.57 -9.99
C VAL A 103 13.30 4.39 -10.21
N GLU A 104 14.55 4.54 -9.80
CA GLU A 104 15.57 3.51 -9.87
C GLU A 104 15.84 2.96 -8.47
N LEU A 105 15.81 1.64 -8.36
CA LEU A 105 16.00 0.90 -7.12
C LEU A 105 17.20 -0.03 -7.27
N CYS A 106 18.19 0.12 -6.38
CA CYS A 106 19.31 -0.83 -6.31
C CYS A 106 18.96 -2.05 -5.45
N SER A 107 19.81 -3.08 -5.49
CA SER A 107 19.61 -4.34 -4.77
C SER A 107 19.46 -4.21 -3.25
N SER A 108 19.93 -3.13 -2.61
CA SER A 108 19.74 -2.89 -1.16
C SER A 108 18.27 -2.72 -0.77
N THR A 109 17.42 -2.34 -1.72
CA THR A 109 15.96 -2.25 -1.56
C THR A 109 15.28 -3.62 -1.51
N MET A 110 16.02 -4.71 -1.77
CA MET A 110 15.53 -6.09 -1.85
C MET A 110 14.51 -6.32 -2.97
N THR A 111 14.56 -5.51 -4.03
CA THR A 111 13.64 -5.61 -5.20
C THR A 111 14.30 -6.22 -6.46
N CYS A 112 15.62 -6.37 -6.47
CA CYS A 112 16.39 -6.93 -7.58
C CYS A 112 17.68 -7.61 -7.09
N MET A 113 18.30 -8.41 -7.95
CA MET A 113 19.52 -9.16 -7.65
C MET A 113 20.76 -8.24 -7.61
N PRO A 114 21.81 -8.58 -6.84
CA PRO A 114 23.06 -7.82 -6.84
C PRO A 114 23.64 -7.68 -8.25
N GLY A 115 24.17 -6.49 -8.56
CA GLY A 115 24.66 -6.16 -9.90
C GLY A 115 23.57 -5.79 -10.90
N THR A 116 22.31 -5.65 -10.46
CA THR A 116 21.21 -5.14 -11.27
C THR A 116 20.45 -4.02 -10.56
N TYR A 117 19.66 -3.28 -11.33
CA TYR A 117 18.77 -2.23 -10.85
C TYR A 117 17.37 -2.46 -11.40
N LEU A 118 16.35 -2.15 -10.60
CA LEU A 118 14.96 -2.17 -11.00
C LEU A 118 14.50 -0.74 -11.26
N VAL A 119 14.13 -0.43 -12.50
CA VAL A 119 13.72 0.91 -12.91
C VAL A 119 12.22 0.89 -13.24
N HIS A 120 11.47 1.78 -12.58
CA HIS A 120 10.06 2.01 -12.84
C HIS A 120 9.86 3.34 -13.56
N LEU A 121 9.20 3.32 -14.72
CA LEU A 121 8.74 4.52 -15.41
C LEU A 121 7.23 4.63 -15.32
N THR A 122 6.73 5.85 -15.09
CA THR A 122 5.29 6.14 -14.94
C THR A 122 4.93 7.47 -15.56
N CYS A 123 3.82 7.52 -16.29
CA CYS A 123 3.21 8.76 -16.74
C CYS A 123 1.71 8.60 -16.96
N GLN A 124 0.98 9.70 -17.12
CA GLN A 124 -0.37 9.64 -17.64
C GLN A 124 -0.33 9.10 -19.07
N SER A 125 -1.20 8.15 -19.39
CA SER A 125 -1.25 7.56 -20.72
C SER A 125 -1.82 8.53 -21.74
N VAL A 126 -1.16 8.63 -22.90
CA VAL A 126 -1.69 9.31 -24.10
C VAL A 126 -1.95 8.28 -25.20
N GLY A 127 -1.09 7.26 -25.31
CA GLY A 127 -1.30 6.06 -26.11
C GLY A 127 -0.99 4.79 -25.34
N SER A 128 -0.43 3.78 -26.00
CA SER A 128 0.08 2.60 -25.32
C SER A 128 1.29 2.94 -24.45
N ALA A 129 1.51 2.16 -23.39
CA ALA A 129 2.68 2.37 -22.52
C ALA A 129 4.01 2.26 -23.28
N TYR A 130 4.05 1.48 -24.36
CA TYR A 130 5.22 1.41 -25.23
C TYR A 130 5.45 2.71 -25.98
N GLU A 131 4.42 3.27 -26.63
CA GLU A 131 4.51 4.54 -27.36
C GLU A 131 4.88 5.70 -26.44
N ASP A 132 4.32 5.73 -25.23
CA ASP A 132 4.55 6.80 -24.26
C ASP A 132 5.96 6.75 -23.65
N LEU A 133 6.51 5.57 -23.41
CA LEU A 133 7.72 5.39 -22.58
C LEU A 133 8.96 4.94 -23.35
N SER A 134 8.81 4.25 -24.49
CA SER A 134 9.96 3.83 -25.31
C SER A 134 10.90 4.99 -25.70
N PRO A 135 10.42 6.21 -26.03
CA PRO A 135 11.33 7.31 -26.36
C PRO A 135 12.24 7.73 -25.20
N VAL A 136 11.75 7.63 -23.96
CA VAL A 136 12.56 7.90 -22.75
C VAL A 136 13.56 6.78 -22.54
N VAL A 137 13.12 5.53 -22.67
CA VAL A 137 13.98 4.35 -22.46
C VAL A 137 15.14 4.34 -23.46
N THR A 138 14.85 4.47 -24.76
CA THR A 138 15.87 4.50 -25.82
C THR A 138 16.81 5.71 -25.71
N LYS A 139 16.42 6.79 -25.04
CA LYS A 139 17.29 7.95 -24.82
C LYS A 139 18.23 7.78 -23.63
N MET A 140 17.80 7.08 -22.58
CA MET A 140 18.53 6.99 -21.31
C MET A 140 19.29 5.67 -21.14
N PHE A 141 18.91 4.62 -21.88
CA PHE A 141 19.45 3.28 -21.73
C PHE A 141 19.86 2.70 -23.09
N ARG A 142 20.86 1.83 -23.08
CA ARG A 142 21.21 1.00 -24.23
C ARG A 142 20.20 -0.12 -24.36
N THR A 143 19.51 -0.18 -25.50
CA THR A 143 18.53 -1.22 -25.82
C THR A 143 19.02 -2.06 -27.00
N ALA A 144 18.35 -3.19 -27.28
CA ALA A 144 18.64 -3.99 -28.47
C ALA A 144 18.42 -3.23 -29.79
N GLU A 145 17.55 -2.20 -29.77
CA GLU A 145 17.24 -1.35 -30.93
C GLU A 145 18.22 -0.17 -31.06
N SER A 146 18.94 0.16 -29.99
CA SER A 146 19.91 1.28 -29.93
C SER A 146 21.27 0.86 -29.33
N PRO A 147 21.99 -0.10 -29.96
CA PRO A 147 23.24 -0.63 -29.39
C PRO A 147 24.39 0.39 -29.35
N GLU A 148 24.33 1.45 -30.15
CA GLU A 148 25.39 2.45 -30.33
C GLU A 148 25.52 3.46 -29.17
N GLN A 149 24.66 3.40 -28.15
CA GLN A 149 24.77 4.24 -26.95
C GLN A 149 25.94 3.80 -26.07
N GLU A 150 27.06 4.48 -26.22
CA GLU A 150 28.20 4.40 -25.30
C GLU A 150 27.86 5.16 -23.99
N ASN A 151 28.29 4.62 -22.84
CA ASN A 151 28.10 5.19 -21.49
C ASN A 151 26.67 5.23 -20.90
N CYS A 152 25.69 4.56 -21.49
CA CYS A 152 24.38 4.33 -20.86
C CYS A 152 24.26 2.91 -20.29
N PRO A 153 23.48 2.69 -19.22
CA PRO A 153 23.20 1.34 -18.70
C PRO A 153 22.48 0.47 -19.73
N SER A 154 22.75 -0.83 -19.73
CA SER A 154 22.10 -1.77 -20.65
C SER A 154 20.78 -2.29 -20.06
N VAL A 155 19.73 -2.29 -20.88
CA VAL A 155 18.46 -2.95 -20.53
C VAL A 155 18.61 -4.46 -20.73
N LEU A 156 18.53 -5.21 -19.63
CA LEU A 156 18.57 -6.67 -19.63
C LEU A 156 17.17 -7.27 -19.88
N TRP A 157 16.14 -6.57 -19.40
CA TRP A 157 14.74 -6.97 -19.57
C TRP A 157 13.83 -5.75 -19.46
N CYS A 158 12.72 -5.74 -20.22
CA CYS A 158 11.72 -4.68 -20.15
C CYS A 158 10.29 -5.21 -20.28
N LEU A 159 9.36 -4.54 -19.60
CA LEU A 159 7.92 -4.74 -19.71
C LEU A 159 7.22 -3.39 -19.78
N TYR A 160 6.31 -3.23 -20.73
CA TYR A 160 5.44 -2.07 -20.88
C TYR A 160 3.99 -2.51 -20.71
N PHE A 161 3.20 -1.77 -19.92
CA PHE A 161 1.79 -2.05 -19.74
C PHE A 161 1.02 -0.81 -19.30
N ASN A 162 -0.26 -0.76 -19.67
CA ASN A 162 -1.18 0.25 -19.20
C ASN A 162 -1.95 -0.30 -17.99
N VAL A 163 -2.13 0.55 -16.98
CA VAL A 163 -2.99 0.27 -15.82
C VAL A 163 -4.12 1.28 -15.82
N THR A 164 -5.29 0.87 -15.37
CA THR A 164 -6.40 1.79 -15.19
C THR A 164 -6.14 2.78 -14.07
N ASP A 165 -6.42 4.05 -14.32
CA ASP A 165 -6.24 5.12 -13.34
C ASP A 165 -7.46 5.20 -12.40
N GLY A 166 -7.27 4.82 -11.13
CA GLY A 166 -8.31 4.83 -10.11
C GLY A 166 -8.74 6.25 -9.70
N SER A 167 -7.93 7.28 -9.95
CA SER A 167 -8.33 8.66 -9.67
C SER A 167 -9.42 9.18 -10.61
N GLY A 168 -9.63 8.51 -11.75
CA GLY A 168 -10.64 8.85 -12.75
C GLY A 168 -12.06 8.40 -12.41
N LEU A 169 -12.28 7.87 -11.21
CA LEU A 169 -13.60 7.40 -10.77
C LEU A 169 -14.56 8.57 -10.52
N GLU A 170 -15.54 8.71 -11.39
CA GLU A 170 -16.81 9.33 -11.02
C GLU A 170 -17.71 8.23 -10.44
N VAL A 171 -17.71 8.11 -9.11
CA VAL A 171 -18.61 7.20 -8.37
C VAL A 171 -20.09 7.55 -8.62
N GLU A 172 -20.36 8.73 -9.18
CA GLU A 172 -21.69 9.22 -9.56
C GLU A 172 -22.38 8.42 -10.68
N GLY A 173 -21.67 7.49 -11.34
CA GLY A 173 -22.22 6.66 -12.42
C GLY A 173 -22.99 5.42 -11.97
N TYR A 174 -22.98 5.07 -10.68
CA TYR A 174 -23.60 3.84 -10.19
C TYR A 174 -24.70 4.08 -9.16
N ASP A 175 -25.89 3.54 -9.42
CA ASP A 175 -27.01 3.46 -8.48
C ASP A 175 -26.72 2.40 -7.39
N LEU A 176 -25.66 2.65 -6.60
CA LEU A 176 -25.24 1.76 -5.52
C LEU A 176 -26.03 2.03 -4.24
N PRO A 177 -26.35 0.98 -3.45
CA PRO A 177 -26.87 1.12 -2.10
C PRO A 177 -26.00 2.04 -1.22
N SER A 178 -26.63 2.78 -0.31
CA SER A 178 -25.94 3.73 0.59
C SER A 178 -24.89 3.10 1.52
N ASN A 179 -24.93 1.78 1.72
CA ASN A 179 -23.99 1.03 2.53
C ASN A 179 -23.00 0.18 1.70
N VAL A 180 -22.90 0.45 0.41
CA VAL A 180 -21.90 -0.10 -0.50
C VAL A 180 -20.92 1.01 -0.87
N TYR A 181 -19.63 0.79 -0.63
CA TYR A 181 -18.57 1.76 -0.84
C TYR A 181 -17.58 1.22 -1.86
N VAL A 182 -17.14 2.08 -2.77
CA VAL A 182 -16.17 1.73 -3.82
C VAL A 182 -14.85 2.42 -3.53
N CYS A 183 -13.78 1.62 -3.49
CA CYS A 183 -12.41 2.09 -3.44
C CYS A 183 -11.83 2.18 -4.86
N SER A 184 -11.01 3.19 -5.08
CA SER A 184 -10.30 3.37 -6.34
C SER A 184 -9.07 2.49 -6.43
N GLY A 185 -8.73 2.08 -7.65
CA GLY A 185 -7.41 1.55 -7.97
C GLY A 185 -6.27 2.59 -7.78
N PRO A 186 -5.04 2.24 -8.18
CA PRO A 186 -3.89 3.15 -8.10
C PRO A 186 -4.05 4.37 -9.01
N ASP A 187 -3.45 5.49 -8.60
CA ASP A 187 -3.32 6.70 -9.40
C ASP A 187 -1.87 6.89 -9.91
N ALA A 188 -1.63 7.93 -10.71
CA ALA A 188 -0.29 8.25 -11.23
C ALA A 188 0.57 9.08 -10.25
N ALA A 189 0.09 9.31 -9.03
CA ALA A 189 0.78 10.12 -8.05
C ALA A 189 2.05 9.42 -7.52
N LEU A 190 2.94 10.18 -6.87
CA LEU A 190 4.13 9.60 -6.24
C LEU A 190 3.79 8.97 -4.89
N GLY A 191 2.93 9.66 -4.13
CA GLY A 191 2.52 9.26 -2.79
C GLY A 191 1.20 8.48 -2.78
N HIS A 192 0.67 8.31 -1.57
CA HIS A 192 -0.56 7.53 -1.33
C HIS A 192 -1.69 8.38 -0.74
N ASP A 193 -1.59 9.70 -0.83
CA ASP A 193 -2.55 10.65 -0.23
C ASP A 193 -3.99 10.38 -0.66
N HIS A 194 -4.21 10.07 -1.94
CA HIS A 194 -5.54 9.75 -2.47
C HIS A 194 -6.13 8.50 -1.79
N ALA A 195 -5.36 7.41 -1.74
CA ALA A 195 -5.78 6.17 -1.11
C ALA A 195 -6.05 6.34 0.40
N ILE A 196 -5.19 7.10 1.11
CA ILE A 196 -5.35 7.38 2.54
C ILE A 196 -6.62 8.19 2.80
N LYS A 197 -6.81 9.30 2.07
CA LYS A 197 -8.00 10.16 2.21
C LYS A 197 -9.30 9.41 1.88
N GLN A 198 -9.29 8.54 0.87
CA GLN A 198 -10.44 7.72 0.53
C GLN A 198 -10.75 6.72 1.65
N ALA A 199 -9.74 6.03 2.18
CA ALA A 199 -9.93 5.09 3.28
C ALA A 199 -10.49 5.77 4.53
N GLU A 200 -9.96 6.94 4.90
CA GLU A 200 -10.46 7.75 6.01
C GLU A 200 -11.91 8.22 5.77
N SER A 201 -12.22 8.69 4.56
CA SER A 201 -13.59 9.11 4.21
C SER A 201 -14.60 7.96 4.29
N ILE A 202 -14.24 6.77 3.80
CA ILE A 202 -15.11 5.59 3.90
C ILE A 202 -15.25 5.15 5.36
N PHE A 203 -14.15 5.15 6.12
CA PHE A 203 -14.17 4.81 7.54
C PHE A 203 -15.13 5.71 8.32
N GLN A 204 -15.04 7.03 8.15
CA GLN A 204 -15.92 7.99 8.82
C GLN A 204 -17.40 7.87 8.41
N LYS A 205 -17.69 7.34 7.21
CA LYS A 205 -19.07 7.01 6.82
C LYS A 205 -19.61 5.75 7.51
N ILE A 206 -18.73 4.84 7.92
CA ILE A 206 -19.11 3.57 8.57
C ILE A 206 -19.10 3.73 10.10
N LEU A 207 -18.14 4.48 10.64
CA LEU A 207 -17.89 4.70 12.06
C LEU A 207 -17.57 6.20 12.30
N PRO A 208 -18.58 7.08 12.38
CA PRO A 208 -18.39 8.54 12.39
C PRO A 208 -17.80 9.12 13.69
N ASP A 209 -17.91 8.38 14.79
CA ASP A 209 -17.47 8.83 16.11
C ASP A 209 -16.16 8.15 16.56
N GLU A 210 -15.53 7.38 15.68
CA GLU A 210 -14.32 6.60 15.97
C GLU A 210 -13.07 7.25 15.36
N ASP A 211 -11.92 7.00 16.00
CA ASP A 211 -10.62 7.45 15.50
C ASP A 211 -10.14 6.59 14.34
N PHE A 212 -9.58 7.23 13.30
CA PHE A 212 -9.05 6.52 12.14
C PHE A 212 -7.66 5.93 12.43
N CYS A 213 -7.60 4.60 12.53
CA CYS A 213 -6.36 3.82 12.74
C CYS A 213 -5.51 4.27 13.96
N PRO A 214 -6.07 4.31 15.19
CA PRO A 214 -5.29 4.64 16.37
C PRO A 214 -4.16 3.62 16.59
N PRO A 215 -3.07 4.04 17.27
CA PRO A 215 -2.00 3.11 17.62
C PRO A 215 -2.55 1.98 18.50
N ALA A 216 -2.07 0.76 18.27
CA ALA A 216 -2.42 -0.36 19.14
C ALA A 216 -1.90 -0.07 20.56
N PRO A 217 -2.70 -0.34 21.61
CA PRO A 217 -2.24 -0.15 22.98
C PRO A 217 -1.03 -1.05 23.24
N ASN A 218 0.07 -0.48 23.76
CA ASN A 218 1.25 -1.25 24.09
C ASN A 218 0.95 -2.09 25.35
N PRO A 219 1.08 -3.43 25.30
CA PRO A 219 0.80 -4.27 26.47
C PRO A 219 1.69 -3.94 27.68
N GLU A 220 2.87 -3.35 27.46
CA GLU A 220 3.78 -2.93 28.52
C GLU A 220 3.31 -1.67 29.28
N ASP A 221 2.37 -0.90 28.71
CA ASP A 221 1.79 0.27 29.36
C ASP A 221 0.68 -0.10 30.37
N ILE A 222 0.27 -1.38 30.43
CA ILE A 222 -0.74 -1.89 31.35
C ILE A 222 -0.11 -2.10 32.73
N ILE A 223 -0.32 -1.14 33.64
CA ILE A 223 0.10 -1.28 35.04
C ILE A 223 -0.81 -2.27 35.76
N TYR A 224 -0.26 -3.40 36.20
CA TYR A 224 -0.95 -4.33 37.08
C TYR A 224 -0.80 -3.86 38.54
N ASP A 225 -1.91 -3.72 39.27
CA ASP A 225 -1.95 -3.34 40.71
C ASP A 225 -1.19 -4.30 41.66
N GLY A 226 -0.53 -5.33 41.13
CA GLY A 226 0.21 -6.35 41.88
C GLY A 226 1.63 -5.95 42.30
N ASP A 227 2.29 -5.00 41.62
CA ASP A 227 3.68 -4.62 41.86
C ASP A 227 3.83 -3.42 42.81
N ASN A 228 3.06 -3.44 43.90
CA ASN A 228 3.28 -2.55 45.02
C ASN A 228 4.12 -3.29 46.09
N PRO A 229 5.46 -3.08 46.17
CA PRO A 229 6.31 -3.75 47.15
C PRO A 229 5.95 -3.40 48.61
N SER A 230 5.10 -2.38 48.80
CA SER A 230 4.55 -1.93 50.08
C SER A 230 3.56 -2.93 50.75
N SER A 231 2.97 -3.85 50.00
CA SER A 231 2.00 -4.83 50.54
C SER A 231 2.67 -5.97 51.33
N SER A 232 3.91 -6.32 50.95
CA SER A 232 4.71 -7.38 51.58
C SER A 232 5.26 -6.97 52.96
N THR A 233 5.64 -5.70 53.12
CA THR A 233 6.16 -5.12 54.37
C THR A 233 5.05 -4.94 55.41
N GLY A 234 3.84 -4.56 54.98
CA GLY A 234 2.68 -4.45 55.87
C GLY A 234 2.22 -5.81 56.43
N ARG A 235 2.20 -6.86 55.60
CA ARG A 235 1.84 -8.22 56.03
C ARG A 235 2.86 -8.81 57.00
N ARG A 236 4.17 -8.69 56.71
CA ARG A 236 5.23 -9.21 57.60
C ARG A 236 5.25 -8.52 58.96
N ARG A 237 5.01 -7.20 59.01
CA ARG A 237 4.98 -6.45 60.28
C ARG A 237 3.80 -6.85 61.17
N ARG A 238 2.62 -7.05 60.59
CA ARG A 238 1.41 -7.51 61.33
C ARG A 238 1.56 -8.93 61.87
N GLU A 239 2.25 -9.81 61.15
CA GLU A 239 2.48 -11.19 61.58
C GLU A 239 3.53 -11.30 62.69
N GLN A 240 4.57 -10.46 62.64
CA GLN A 240 5.59 -10.38 63.69
C GLN A 240 5.05 -9.78 64.99
N GLU A 241 4.13 -8.81 64.90
CA GLU A 241 3.50 -8.19 66.05
C GLU A 241 2.50 -9.13 66.75
N ARG A 242 1.79 -9.98 65.99
CA ARG A 242 0.95 -11.06 66.55
C ARG A 242 1.78 -12.08 67.33
N ARG A 243 2.90 -12.57 66.77
CA ARG A 243 3.76 -13.55 67.44
C ARG A 243 4.42 -13.02 68.72
N ARG A 244 4.71 -11.72 68.81
CA ARG A 244 5.24 -11.10 70.04
C ARG A 244 4.21 -10.99 71.16
N ARG A 245 2.92 -10.81 70.83
CA ARG A 245 1.85 -10.77 71.84
C ARG A 245 1.53 -12.14 72.41
N GLU A 246 1.71 -13.20 71.62
CA GLU A 246 1.47 -14.58 72.06
C GLU A 246 2.61 -15.16 72.95
N GLN A 247 3.83 -14.62 72.86
CA GLN A 247 4.98 -15.10 73.66
C GLN A 247 5.25 -14.28 74.94
N GLY A 248 4.53 -13.18 75.17
CA GLY A 248 4.72 -12.30 76.33
C GLY A 248 3.70 -12.47 77.46
N GLY A 249 2.78 -13.43 77.36
CA GLY A 249 1.77 -13.71 78.37
C GLY A 249 2.07 -15.02 79.11
N GLY A 250 3.04 -14.98 80.02
CA GLY A 250 3.37 -16.05 80.96
C GLY A 250 3.82 -15.43 82.27
#